data_AF-A0ABD2Q4H4-F1
#
_entry.id   AF-A0ABD2Q4H4-F1
#
_cell.length_a   1.000
_cell.length_b   1.000
_cell.length_c   1.000
_cell.angle_alpha   90.00
_cell.angle_beta   90.00
_cell.angle_gamma   90.00
#
_symmetry.space_group_name_H-M   'P 1'
#
loop_
_entity.id
_entity.type
_entity.pdbx_description
1 polymer ?
#
loop_
_entity_poly.entity_id
_entity_poly.type
_entity_poly.pdbx_seq_one_letter_code
_entity_poly.pdbx_strand_id
1 'polypeptide(L)'
;MKFLCSCYVVVFKPYYVFRNILPFLKKHKVNPVTGEKMKSGDLIKLHFHKNSNDKYHCPVTFKVFNENTHIVAIRPSGNVYAFEAVERLNLKSQNMVDLLNNVAFTKEDIIEIQDPSNLEKFDINAFYHVKNAESKKTDAGESLIRSANPETRETLNALKESQVEIPDYMLSNKTQPTAQSSKERDSFNTANYSTHAAAHSLTSTVMQPATRVEAAVLSDDIVRYRYVKKKGYVRLITSHGNLNLELHCDLVPKTCENFIRLCESGYYNDTEFHRLIKHFIVSSSINNS
;
A
#
# COMPACT_ATOMS: atom_id res chain seq x y z
N MET A 1 0.68 10.73 9.93
CA MET A 1 -0.16 11.17 8.78
C MET A 1 -0.55 12.64 8.92
N LYS A 2 0.08 13.51 8.13
CA LYS A 2 -0.37 14.88 7.89
C LYS A 2 -1.19 14.83 6.61
N PHE A 3 -2.52 14.78 6.72
CA PHE A 3 -3.37 14.88 5.54
C PHE A 3 -3.45 16.36 5.14
N LEU A 4 -2.79 16.75 4.04
CA LEU A 4 -3.12 17.97 3.33
C LEU A 4 -4.14 17.60 2.26
N CYS A 5 -5.39 18.03 2.45
CA CYS A 5 -6.45 17.87 1.46
C CYS A 5 -6.44 19.09 0.54
N SER A 6 -6.48 18.87 -0.79
CA SER A 6 -6.54 19.93 -1.80
C SER A 6 -7.93 20.61 -1.87
N CYS A 7 -8.96 20.00 -1.27
CA CYS A 7 -10.29 20.58 -1.14
C CYS A 7 -10.52 21.03 0.32
N TYR A 8 -10.06 22.23 0.70
CA TYR A 8 -10.24 22.74 2.06
C TYR A 8 -11.69 23.17 2.32
N VAL A 9 -12.54 22.17 2.58
CA VAL A 9 -13.76 22.28 3.40
C VAL A 9 -13.58 21.49 4.71
N VAL A 10 -12.44 20.80 4.86
CA VAL A 10 -12.37 19.59 5.67
C VAL A 10 -11.19 19.61 6.66
N VAL A 11 -11.50 19.54 7.96
CA VAL A 11 -10.55 19.81 9.05
C VAL A 11 -10.21 18.56 9.85
N PHE A 12 -8.93 18.15 9.84
CA PHE A 12 -8.40 17.04 10.63
C PHE A 12 -7.98 17.42 12.07
N LYS A 13 -7.43 18.62 12.28
CA LYS A 13 -6.92 19.05 13.60
C LYS A 13 -7.38 20.48 13.95
N PRO A 14 -8.05 20.67 15.11
CA PRO A 14 -8.55 21.99 15.52
C PRO A 14 -7.41 23.02 15.69
N TYR A 15 -6.21 22.58 16.09
CA TYR A 15 -5.06 23.45 16.30
C TYR A 15 -4.53 24.10 15.00
N TYR A 16 -4.54 23.36 13.88
CA TYR A 16 -4.04 23.88 12.60
C TYR A 16 -5.00 24.92 12.00
N VAL A 17 -6.31 24.70 12.14
CA VAL A 17 -7.33 25.65 11.68
C VAL A 17 -7.23 26.96 12.42
N PHE A 18 -7.11 26.90 13.74
CA PHE A 18 -7.04 28.10 14.57
C PHE A 18 -5.79 28.93 14.29
N ARG A 19 -4.64 28.27 14.08
CA ARG A 19 -3.38 28.98 13.82
C ARG A 19 -3.25 29.54 12.40
N ASN A 20 -3.73 28.83 11.38
CA ASN A 20 -3.38 29.15 9.99
C ASN A 20 -4.60 29.57 9.14
N ILE A 21 -5.71 28.82 9.21
CA ILE A 21 -6.85 28.99 8.30
C ILE A 21 -7.76 30.16 8.75
N LEU A 22 -8.05 30.28 10.05
CA LEU A 22 -8.90 31.37 10.57
C LEU A 22 -8.30 32.77 10.34
N PRO A 23 -6.99 33.01 10.60
CA PRO A 23 -6.38 34.31 10.29
C PRO A 23 -6.40 34.64 8.80
N PHE A 24 -6.22 33.63 7.92
CA PHE A 24 -6.26 33.82 6.47
C PHE A 24 -7.67 34.18 5.97
N LEU A 25 -8.70 33.45 6.44
CA LEU A 25 -10.10 33.74 6.10
C LEU A 25 -10.55 35.12 6.59
N LYS A 26 -10.07 35.56 7.76
CA LYS A 26 -10.37 36.89 8.29
C LYS A 26 -9.84 38.02 7.39
N LYS A 27 -8.70 37.79 6.73
CA LYS A 27 -8.05 38.76 5.84
C LYS A 27 -8.63 38.75 4.43
N HIS A 28 -8.68 37.59 3.78
CA HIS A 28 -8.98 37.52 2.34
C HIS A 28 -10.40 37.03 2.04
N LYS A 29 -11.11 36.41 3.00
CA LYS A 29 -12.45 35.83 2.81
C LYS A 29 -12.55 34.88 1.59
N VAL A 30 -11.43 34.27 1.22
CA VAL A 30 -11.30 33.32 0.11
C VAL A 30 -10.60 32.05 0.58
N ASN A 31 -10.84 30.97 -0.15
CA ASN A 31 -10.24 29.67 0.06
C ASN A 31 -8.74 29.72 -0.29
N PRO A 32 -7.84 29.25 0.60
CA PRO A 32 -6.39 29.31 0.37
C PRO A 32 -5.89 28.44 -0.80
N VAL A 33 -6.66 27.45 -1.25
CA VAL A 33 -6.28 26.55 -2.36
C VAL A 33 -6.99 26.93 -3.66
N THR A 34 -8.32 27.01 -3.64
CA THR A 34 -9.11 27.27 -4.86
C THR A 34 -9.28 28.75 -5.18
N GLY A 35 -9.11 29.65 -4.20
CA GLY A 35 -9.35 31.09 -4.37
C GLY A 35 -10.82 31.50 -4.38
N GLU A 36 -11.75 30.56 -4.19
CA GLU A 36 -13.19 30.83 -4.14
C GLU A 36 -13.60 31.53 -2.82
N LYS A 37 -14.67 32.33 -2.83
CA LYS A 37 -15.14 33.05 -1.63
C LYS A 37 -15.67 32.04 -0.60
N MET A 38 -15.15 32.07 0.63
CA MET A 38 -15.54 31.15 1.71
C MET A 38 -15.67 31.89 3.04
N LYS A 39 -16.67 31.53 3.85
CA LYS A 39 -16.87 32.06 5.20
C LYS A 39 -16.36 31.06 6.24
N SER A 40 -16.13 31.53 7.47
CA SER A 40 -15.72 30.68 8.59
C SER A 40 -16.78 29.65 8.99
N GLY A 41 -18.06 29.90 8.68
CA GLY A 41 -19.16 28.97 8.96
C GLY A 41 -19.21 27.76 8.02
N ASP A 42 -18.49 27.82 6.89
CA ASP A 42 -18.48 26.76 5.88
C ASP A 42 -17.44 25.67 6.19
N LEU A 43 -16.71 25.80 7.31
CA LEU A 43 -15.69 24.85 7.76
C LEU A 43 -16.35 23.65 8.43
N ILE A 44 -15.97 22.44 7.99
CA ILE A 44 -16.56 21.20 8.49
C ILE A 44 -15.56 20.47 9.36
N LYS A 45 -16.02 20.06 10.55
CA LYS A 45 -15.26 19.24 11.47
C LYS A 45 -15.37 17.77 11.03
N LEU A 46 -14.22 17.12 10.85
CA LEU A 46 -14.21 15.70 10.55
C LEU A 46 -14.23 14.80 11.78
N HIS A 47 -14.88 13.66 11.62
CA HIS A 47 -14.96 12.56 12.58
C HIS A 47 -14.26 11.31 12.01
N PHE A 48 -13.11 10.97 12.60
CA PHE A 48 -12.37 9.74 12.27
C PHE A 48 -12.59 8.68 13.35
N HIS A 49 -12.76 7.44 12.92
CA HIS A 49 -12.87 6.28 13.80
C HIS A 49 -11.51 5.60 13.98
N LYS A 50 -11.18 5.23 15.21
CA LYS A 50 -9.96 4.49 15.57
C LYS A 50 -10.30 3.08 16.00
N ASN A 51 -9.44 2.15 15.60
CA ASN A 51 -9.54 0.75 16.01
C ASN A 51 -8.88 0.56 17.40
N SER A 52 -9.00 -0.62 18.00
CA SER A 52 -8.39 -0.98 19.30
C SER A 52 -6.87 -0.75 19.35
N ASN A 53 -6.20 -0.76 18.19
CA ASN A 53 -4.76 -0.49 18.06
C ASN A 53 -4.44 0.99 17.79
N ASP A 54 -5.36 1.92 18.10
CA ASP A 54 -5.25 3.37 17.88
C ASP A 54 -5.04 3.83 16.43
N LYS A 55 -5.17 2.92 15.46
CA LYS A 55 -5.06 3.23 14.03
C LYS A 55 -6.39 3.73 13.47
N TYR A 56 -6.35 4.77 12.63
CA TYR A 56 -7.53 5.26 11.93
C TYR A 56 -8.01 4.26 10.90
N HIS A 57 -9.31 4.01 10.88
CA HIS A 57 -9.92 3.02 9.99
C HIS A 57 -11.30 3.48 9.53
N CYS A 58 -11.74 2.91 8.41
CA CYS A 58 -13.10 3.07 7.93
C CYS A 58 -14.06 2.32 8.87
N PRO A 59 -15.13 2.97 9.37
CA PRO A 59 -16.06 2.35 10.31
C PRO A 59 -16.93 1.25 9.68
N VAL A 60 -17.08 1.24 8.35
CA VAL A 60 -17.94 0.28 7.63
C VAL A 60 -17.13 -0.90 7.10
N THR A 61 -15.99 -0.64 6.46
CA THR A 61 -15.16 -1.70 5.84
C THR A 61 -14.05 -2.21 6.76
N PHE A 62 -13.91 -1.62 7.94
CA PHE A 62 -12.84 -1.88 8.92
C PHE A 62 -11.40 -1.75 8.39
N LYS A 63 -11.24 -1.21 7.18
CA LYS A 63 -9.94 -1.03 6.52
C LYS A 63 -9.17 0.12 7.17
N VAL A 64 -7.93 -0.14 7.55
CA VAL A 64 -7.02 0.88 8.10
C VAL A 64 -6.61 1.85 6.98
N PHE A 65 -6.63 3.15 7.28
CA PHE A 65 -6.23 4.19 6.34
C PHE A 65 -4.70 4.26 6.22
N ASN A 66 -4.20 4.26 4.98
CA ASN A 66 -2.77 4.33 4.63
C ASN A 66 -2.51 5.48 3.63
N GLU A 67 -1.24 5.76 3.32
CA GLU A 67 -0.85 6.89 2.44
C GLU A 67 -1.31 6.73 0.99
N ASN A 68 -1.78 5.54 0.61
CA ASN A 68 -2.30 5.25 -0.72
C ASN A 68 -3.79 4.90 -0.70
N THR A 69 -4.48 5.04 0.44
CA THR A 69 -5.93 4.76 0.48
C THR A 69 -6.72 5.95 -0.04
N HIS A 70 -7.73 5.68 -0.87
CA HIS A 70 -8.69 6.71 -1.27
C HIS A 70 -9.68 6.95 -0.12
N ILE A 71 -9.62 8.16 0.45
CA ILE A 71 -10.41 8.57 1.62
C ILE A 71 -11.37 9.68 1.22
N VAL A 72 -12.64 9.55 1.63
CA VAL A 72 -13.70 10.53 1.41
C VAL A 72 -14.42 10.87 2.71
N ALA A 73 -14.97 12.07 2.79
CA ALA A 73 -15.85 12.50 3.86
C ALA A 73 -17.20 12.98 3.31
N ILE A 74 -18.24 12.80 4.12
CA ILE A 74 -19.59 13.28 3.79
C ILE A 74 -19.80 14.65 4.45
N ARG A 75 -20.14 15.67 3.66
CA ARG A 75 -20.32 17.07 4.10
C ARG A 75 -21.26 17.24 5.30
N PRO A 76 -22.53 16.77 5.25
CA PRO A 76 -23.48 17.04 6.34
C PRO A 76 -23.12 16.39 7.67
N SER A 77 -22.40 15.26 7.66
CA SER A 77 -22.06 14.53 8.90
C SER A 77 -20.61 14.71 9.35
N GLY A 78 -19.71 15.05 8.43
CA GLY A 78 -18.27 15.08 8.68
C GLY A 78 -17.66 13.68 8.90
N ASN A 79 -18.41 12.59 8.70
CA ASN A 79 -17.91 11.24 8.87
C ASN A 79 -16.98 10.85 7.72
N VAL A 80 -15.90 10.14 8.05
CA VAL A 80 -14.85 9.76 7.10
C VAL A 80 -14.92 8.27 6.76
N TYR A 81 -14.91 7.97 5.47
CA TYR A 81 -15.02 6.63 4.92
C TYR A 81 -13.93 6.33 3.90
N ALA A 82 -13.70 5.05 3.64
CA ALA A 82 -12.98 4.63 2.43
C ALA A 82 -13.91 4.83 1.22
N PHE A 83 -13.37 5.34 0.11
CA PHE A 83 -14.16 5.57 -1.12
C PHE A 83 -14.90 4.32 -1.59
N GLU A 84 -14.27 3.15 -1.48
CA GLU A 84 -14.84 1.84 -1.81
C GLU A 84 -16.18 1.58 -1.09
N ALA A 85 -16.33 2.03 0.16
CA ALA A 85 -17.55 1.85 0.93
C ALA A 85 -18.69 2.72 0.38
N VAL A 86 -18.41 4.00 0.14
CA VAL A 86 -19.38 4.97 -0.39
C VAL A 86 -19.76 4.61 -1.83
N GLU A 87 -18.79 4.19 -2.63
CA GLU A 87 -19.04 3.76 -4.01
C GLU A 87 -20.00 2.56 -4.08
N ARG A 88 -19.78 1.54 -3.24
CA ARG A 88 -20.61 0.32 -3.24
C ARG A 88 -21.97 0.51 -2.62
N LEU A 89 -22.04 1.15 -1.46
CA LEU A 89 -23.26 1.21 -0.66
C LEU A 89 -24.13 2.41 -1.01
N ASN A 90 -23.55 3.50 -1.51
CA ASN A 90 -24.29 4.69 -1.88
C ASN A 90 -24.41 4.81 -3.40
N LEU A 91 -23.30 4.98 -4.12
CA LEU A 91 -23.34 5.30 -5.56
C LEU A 91 -23.95 4.17 -6.39
N LYS A 92 -23.52 2.92 -6.17
CA LYS A 92 -24.01 1.76 -6.93
C LYS A 92 -25.44 1.38 -6.56
N SER A 93 -25.81 1.54 -5.30
CA SER A 93 -27.16 1.21 -4.80
C SER A 93 -28.16 2.37 -4.90
N GLN A 94 -27.74 3.53 -5.41
CA GLN A 94 -28.53 4.79 -5.44
C GLN A 94 -29.10 5.22 -4.09
N ASN A 95 -28.51 4.78 -2.98
CA ASN A 95 -28.93 5.12 -1.64
C ASN A 95 -28.03 6.22 -1.06
N MET A 96 -28.39 7.49 -1.25
CA MET A 96 -27.58 8.65 -0.83
C MET A 96 -27.82 9.03 0.63
N VAL A 97 -27.62 8.07 1.53
CA VAL A 97 -27.82 8.21 2.97
C VAL A 97 -26.53 7.85 3.69
N ASP A 98 -26.10 8.67 4.64
CA ASP A 98 -24.86 8.44 5.39
C ASP A 98 -24.95 7.12 6.18
N LEU A 99 -23.88 6.32 6.07
CA LEU A 99 -23.79 4.93 6.51
C LEU A 99 -23.82 4.75 8.03
N LEU A 100 -23.57 5.81 8.81
CA LEU A 100 -23.58 5.74 10.28
C LEU A 100 -24.81 6.38 10.93
N ASN A 101 -25.24 7.54 10.44
CA ASN A 101 -26.26 8.36 11.12
C ASN A 101 -27.55 8.53 10.31
N ASN A 102 -27.65 7.89 9.14
CA ASN A 102 -28.81 7.95 8.24
C ASN A 102 -29.18 9.37 7.75
N VAL A 103 -28.23 10.31 7.70
CA VAL A 103 -28.46 11.65 7.15
C VAL A 103 -28.38 11.60 5.62
N ALA A 104 -29.43 12.07 4.94
CA ALA A 104 -29.44 12.17 3.48
C ALA A 104 -28.42 13.20 2.99
N PHE A 105 -27.74 12.90 1.89
CA PHE A 105 -26.75 13.79 1.28
C PHE A 105 -26.82 13.72 -0.25
N THR A 106 -26.14 14.62 -0.95
CA THR A 106 -26.07 14.64 -2.43
C THR A 106 -24.67 14.26 -2.91
N LYS A 107 -24.50 13.96 -4.21
CA LYS A 107 -23.18 13.61 -4.76
C LYS A 107 -22.14 14.74 -4.58
N GLU A 108 -22.58 16.00 -4.54
CA GLU A 108 -21.76 17.20 -4.33
C GLU A 108 -21.29 17.36 -2.87
N ASP A 109 -21.91 16.63 -1.96
CA ASP A 109 -21.57 16.57 -0.54
C ASP A 109 -20.46 15.56 -0.26
N ILE A 110 -20.02 14.78 -1.25
CA ILE A 110 -18.89 13.87 -1.12
C ILE A 110 -17.61 14.68 -1.31
N ILE A 111 -16.84 14.80 -0.24
CA ILE A 111 -15.58 15.55 -0.25
C ILE A 111 -14.42 14.56 -0.26
N GLU A 112 -13.64 14.59 -1.34
CA GLU A 112 -12.45 13.76 -1.47
C GLU A 112 -11.30 14.33 -0.64
N ILE A 113 -10.88 13.58 0.38
CA ILE A 113 -9.77 13.99 1.25
C ILE A 113 -8.45 13.67 0.58
N GLN A 114 -8.36 12.47 0.02
CA GLN A 114 -7.14 11.91 -0.53
C GLN A 114 -7.49 10.98 -1.67
N ASP A 115 -6.98 11.28 -2.86
CA ASP A 115 -7.13 10.43 -4.03
C ASP A 115 -5.72 10.07 -4.56
N PRO A 116 -5.30 8.79 -4.47
CA PRO A 116 -4.00 8.35 -4.98
C PRO A 116 -3.92 8.37 -6.51
N SER A 117 -5.05 8.42 -7.22
CA SER A 117 -5.09 8.40 -8.68
C SER A 117 -4.93 9.79 -9.30
N ASN A 118 -5.14 10.86 -8.53
CA ASN A 118 -5.08 12.23 -9.03
C ASN A 118 -3.82 12.96 -8.53
N LEU A 119 -2.78 12.95 -9.37
CA LEU A 119 -1.47 13.56 -9.08
C LEU A 119 -1.47 15.09 -9.17
N GLU A 120 -2.35 15.68 -9.97
CA GLU A 120 -2.40 17.13 -10.22
C GLU A 120 -2.85 17.93 -9.00
N LYS A 121 -3.64 17.31 -8.11
CA LYS A 121 -4.12 17.93 -6.86
C LYS A 121 -2.99 18.28 -5.87
N PHE A 122 -1.77 17.78 -6.08
CA PHE A 122 -0.61 18.00 -5.22
C PHE A 122 0.36 19.09 -5.72
N ASP A 123 0.09 19.77 -6.83
CA ASP A 123 0.96 20.86 -7.29
C ASP A 123 0.84 22.09 -6.38
N ILE A 124 1.84 22.26 -5.51
CA ILE A 124 1.93 23.34 -4.53
C ILE A 124 1.95 24.71 -5.23
N ASN A 125 2.45 24.78 -6.47
CA ASN A 125 2.52 26.01 -7.23
C ASN A 125 1.14 26.48 -7.71
N ALA A 126 0.16 25.59 -7.78
CA ALA A 126 -1.20 25.92 -8.21
C ALA A 126 -1.99 26.67 -7.13
N PHE A 127 -1.59 26.56 -5.85
CA PHE A 127 -2.35 27.08 -4.72
C PHE A 127 -2.40 28.62 -4.70
N TYR A 128 -3.60 29.16 -4.46
CA TYR A 128 -3.84 30.61 -4.43
C TYR A 128 -2.94 31.37 -3.45
N HIS A 129 -2.73 30.84 -2.24
CA HIS A 129 -1.87 31.47 -1.23
C HIS A 129 -0.38 31.45 -1.59
N VAL A 130 0.07 30.51 -2.42
CA VAL A 130 1.45 30.40 -2.93
C VAL A 130 1.65 31.34 -4.11
N LYS A 131 0.70 31.36 -5.05
CA LYS A 131 0.72 32.30 -6.20
C LYS A 131 0.68 33.76 -5.77
N ASN A 132 -0.07 34.08 -4.71
CA ASN A 132 -0.24 35.45 -4.23
C ASN A 132 0.77 35.85 -3.14
N ALA A 133 1.84 35.08 -2.97
CA ALA A 133 3.04 35.44 -2.19
C ALA A 133 2.81 35.85 -0.71
N GLU A 134 1.82 35.28 -0.03
CA GLU A 134 1.55 35.56 1.39
C GLU A 134 2.32 34.66 2.38
N SER A 135 3.07 33.66 1.89
CA SER A 135 4.07 32.99 2.73
C SER A 135 5.19 33.98 3.01
N LYS A 136 5.08 34.71 4.13
CA LYS A 136 6.19 35.44 4.72
C LYS A 136 7.40 34.51 4.73
N LYS A 137 8.51 35.02 4.17
CA LYS A 137 9.86 34.47 4.33
C LYS A 137 10.13 34.25 5.81
N THR A 138 9.88 33.05 6.30
CA THR A 138 10.38 32.56 7.57
C THR A 138 10.89 31.15 7.33
N ASP A 139 12.21 31.04 7.54
CA ASP A 139 13.00 29.83 7.73
C ASP A 139 13.43 29.05 6.47
N ALA A 140 14.46 29.62 5.83
CA ALA A 140 15.74 28.95 5.54
C ALA A 140 15.72 27.46 5.12
N GLY A 141 15.00 27.11 4.06
CA GLY A 141 15.07 25.76 3.50
C GLY A 141 14.75 25.58 2.02
N GLU A 142 14.26 26.60 1.30
CA GLU A 142 13.68 26.36 -0.02
C GLU A 142 14.01 27.50 -1.00
N SER A 143 15.25 27.55 -1.46
CA SER A 143 15.65 28.30 -2.67
C SER A 143 16.90 27.71 -3.30
N LEU A 144 16.81 26.49 -3.83
CA LEU A 144 17.94 25.86 -4.56
C LEU A 144 17.60 25.39 -5.98
N ILE A 145 16.45 25.76 -6.54
CA ILE A 145 16.15 25.48 -7.95
C ILE A 145 15.61 26.73 -8.61
N ARG A 146 16.45 27.78 -8.74
CA ARG A 146 16.10 28.92 -9.62
C ARG A 146 17.27 29.85 -9.97
N SER A 147 18.42 29.27 -10.26
CA SER A 147 19.44 29.80 -11.20
C SER A 147 20.69 28.95 -11.02
N ALA A 148 21.06 28.15 -12.02
CA ALA A 148 22.35 27.47 -11.99
C ALA A 148 23.46 28.52 -11.86
N ASN A 149 24.29 28.40 -10.81
CA ASN A 149 25.46 29.24 -10.63
C ASN A 149 26.42 29.05 -11.82
N PRO A 150 27.19 30.08 -12.22
CA PRO A 150 28.14 29.98 -13.32
C PRO A 150 29.15 28.82 -13.12
N GLU A 151 29.56 28.58 -11.87
CA GLU A 151 30.46 27.48 -11.51
C GLU A 151 29.88 26.09 -11.77
N THR A 152 28.56 25.91 -11.65
CA THR A 152 27.91 24.63 -11.97
C THR A 152 27.84 24.38 -13.48
N ARG A 153 27.83 25.44 -14.30
CA ARG A 153 27.93 25.31 -15.77
C ARG A 153 29.36 25.00 -16.21
N GLU A 154 30.35 25.60 -15.57
CA GLU A 154 31.76 25.34 -15.88
C GLU A 154 32.17 23.92 -15.50
N THR A 155 31.75 23.42 -14.34
CA THR A 155 31.97 22.02 -13.95
C THR A 155 31.24 21.03 -14.87
N LEU A 156 30.01 21.34 -15.30
CA LEU A 156 29.28 20.53 -16.29
C LEU A 156 29.94 20.53 -17.68
N ASN A 157 30.57 21.63 -18.08
CA ASN A 157 31.31 21.70 -19.34
C ASN A 157 32.64 20.95 -19.24
N ALA A 158 33.36 21.08 -18.11
CA ALA A 158 34.57 20.31 -17.84
C ALA A 158 34.31 18.80 -17.82
N LEU A 159 33.16 18.36 -17.29
CA LEU A 159 32.74 16.94 -17.29
C LEU A 159 32.38 16.42 -18.70
N LYS A 160 31.94 17.29 -19.60
CA LYS A 160 31.66 16.92 -21.00
C LYS A 160 32.93 16.82 -21.84
N GLU A 161 33.92 17.66 -21.57
CA GLU A 161 35.24 17.61 -22.22
C GLU A 161 36.12 16.49 -21.66
N SER A 162 35.94 16.10 -20.40
CA SER A 162 36.54 14.88 -19.86
C SER A 162 35.77 13.65 -20.33
N GLN A 163 35.85 13.32 -21.63
CA GLN A 163 35.70 11.94 -22.05
C GLN A 163 36.85 11.16 -21.42
N VAL A 164 36.59 10.56 -20.27
CA VAL A 164 37.51 9.62 -19.63
C VAL A 164 37.59 8.41 -20.56
N GLU A 165 38.72 8.25 -21.25
CA GLU A 165 39.04 6.98 -21.89
C GLU A 165 39.17 5.92 -20.80
N ILE A 166 38.17 5.04 -20.72
CA ILE A 166 38.13 3.95 -19.75
C ILE A 166 39.22 2.96 -20.16
N PRO A 167 40.26 2.73 -19.34
CA PRO A 167 41.35 1.85 -19.72
C PRO A 167 40.89 0.38 -19.76
N ASP A 168 41.41 -0.35 -20.75
CA ASP A 168 41.00 -1.69 -21.20
C ASP A 168 40.95 -2.77 -20.09
N TYR A 169 41.67 -2.55 -18.97
CA TYR A 169 41.71 -3.49 -17.84
C TYR A 169 40.44 -3.49 -16.98
N MET A 170 39.50 -2.55 -17.17
CA MET A 170 38.16 -2.62 -16.56
C MET A 170 37.26 -3.68 -17.23
N LEU A 171 37.67 -4.24 -18.38
CA LEU A 171 37.03 -5.41 -18.99
C LEU A 171 37.61 -6.72 -18.41
N SER A 172 37.42 -6.93 -17.10
CA SER A 172 37.72 -8.23 -16.51
C SER A 172 36.61 -9.23 -16.85
N ASN A 173 36.73 -9.90 -17.99
CA ASN A 173 35.95 -11.09 -18.35
C ASN A 173 36.36 -12.30 -17.49
N LYS A 174 36.33 -12.15 -16.17
CA LYS A 174 36.55 -13.25 -15.24
C LYS A 174 35.20 -13.70 -14.71
N THR A 175 34.57 -14.59 -15.46
CA THR A 175 33.44 -15.39 -14.97
C THR A 175 33.91 -16.14 -13.73
N GLN A 176 33.54 -15.64 -12.54
CA GLN A 176 33.63 -16.44 -11.33
C GLN A 176 32.37 -17.31 -11.27
N PRO A 177 32.49 -18.65 -11.27
CA PRO A 177 31.36 -19.50 -10.95
C PRO A 177 31.13 -19.38 -9.45
N THR A 178 30.29 -18.42 -9.05
CA THR A 178 29.73 -18.45 -7.69
C THR A 178 28.73 -19.60 -7.67
N ALA A 179 29.18 -20.71 -7.08
CA ALA A 179 28.39 -21.89 -6.80
C ALA A 179 27.30 -21.55 -5.76
N GLN A 180 26.20 -20.98 -6.24
CA GLN A 180 24.88 -21.16 -5.66
C GLN A 180 24.09 -21.88 -6.74
N SER A 181 23.53 -23.04 -6.42
CA SER A 181 22.86 -23.93 -7.38
C SER A 181 21.79 -23.19 -8.18
N SER A 182 22.16 -22.61 -9.32
CA SER A 182 21.22 -22.07 -10.29
C SER A 182 20.54 -23.26 -10.91
N LYS A 183 19.33 -23.58 -10.44
CA LYS A 183 18.52 -24.66 -11.03
C LYS A 183 18.42 -24.41 -12.53
N GLU A 184 18.83 -25.41 -13.30
CA GLU A 184 18.82 -25.33 -14.76
C GLU A 184 17.37 -25.17 -15.25
N ARG A 185 17.21 -24.36 -16.31
CA ARG A 185 15.90 -24.08 -16.90
C ARG A 185 15.46 -25.28 -17.74
N ASP A 186 14.34 -25.85 -17.35
CA ASP A 186 13.62 -26.91 -18.05
C ASP A 186 12.35 -26.37 -18.71
N SER A 187 11.82 -27.14 -19.66
CA SER A 187 10.54 -26.82 -20.32
C SER A 187 9.37 -26.67 -19.31
N PHE A 188 9.44 -27.31 -18.15
CA PHE A 188 8.37 -27.31 -17.13
C PHE A 188 8.50 -26.20 -16.08
N ASN A 189 9.71 -25.68 -15.86
CA ASN A 189 9.98 -24.69 -14.80
C ASN A 189 10.15 -23.25 -15.34
N THR A 190 9.89 -23.03 -16.63
CA THR A 190 10.00 -21.70 -17.23
C THR A 190 8.75 -20.86 -16.89
N ALA A 191 8.96 -19.68 -16.30
CA ALA A 191 7.89 -18.74 -16.01
C ALA A 191 7.54 -17.87 -17.23
N ASN A 192 6.29 -17.39 -17.28
CA ASN A 192 5.83 -16.43 -18.30
C ASN A 192 6.28 -14.98 -18.01
N TYR A 193 7.18 -14.77 -17.03
CA TYR A 193 7.69 -13.47 -16.62
C TYR A 193 9.22 -13.53 -16.50
N SER A 194 9.89 -12.37 -16.61
CA SER A 194 11.35 -12.28 -16.55
C SER A 194 11.87 -12.09 -15.12
N THR A 195 13.15 -12.40 -14.90
CA THR A 195 13.83 -12.21 -13.60
C THR A 195 14.11 -10.74 -13.26
N HIS A 196 13.88 -9.82 -14.20
CA HIS A 196 14.20 -8.39 -14.10
C HIS A 196 15.68 -8.07 -13.83
N ALA A 197 16.59 -9.06 -13.96
CA ALA A 197 18.01 -8.89 -13.67
C ALA A 197 18.66 -7.78 -14.51
N ALA A 198 18.33 -7.69 -15.80
CA ALA A 198 18.82 -6.64 -16.68
C ALA A 198 18.42 -5.23 -16.17
N ALA A 199 17.14 -5.02 -15.85
CA ALA A 199 16.65 -3.75 -15.32
C ALA A 199 17.24 -3.40 -13.94
N HIS A 200 17.39 -4.39 -13.06
CA HIS A 200 18.04 -4.20 -11.76
C HIS A 200 19.51 -3.79 -11.91
N SER A 201 20.23 -4.39 -12.85
CA SER A 201 21.63 -4.04 -13.11
C SER A 201 21.82 -2.66 -13.75
N LEU A 202 20.81 -2.15 -14.45
CA LEU A 202 20.84 -0.79 -15.00
C LEU A 202 20.65 0.28 -13.92
N THR A 203 19.95 -0.05 -12.84
CA THR A 203 19.55 0.92 -11.80
C THR A 203 20.37 0.80 -10.53
N SER A 204 21.04 -0.34 -10.30
CA SER A 204 21.87 -0.61 -9.14
C SER A 204 23.35 -0.61 -9.50
N THR A 205 24.15 0.16 -8.77
CA THR A 205 25.62 0.17 -8.89
C THR A 205 26.30 -1.04 -8.21
N VAL A 206 25.54 -1.87 -7.48
CA VAL A 206 26.05 -3.02 -6.71
C VAL A 206 25.87 -4.35 -7.46
N MET A 207 25.01 -4.38 -8.48
CA MET A 207 24.73 -5.61 -9.24
C MET A 207 25.59 -5.69 -10.50
N GLN A 208 25.99 -6.91 -10.86
CA GLN A 208 26.70 -7.12 -12.13
C GLN A 208 25.80 -6.77 -13.32
N PRO A 209 26.32 -6.07 -14.35
CA PRO A 209 25.58 -5.76 -15.56
C PRO A 209 25.03 -7.01 -16.25
N ALA A 210 23.71 -7.16 -16.30
CA ALA A 210 23.04 -8.23 -17.01
C ALA A 210 22.51 -7.71 -18.35
N THR A 211 23.06 -8.21 -19.45
CA THR A 211 22.75 -7.73 -20.81
C THR A 211 21.58 -8.48 -21.46
N ARG A 212 21.15 -9.60 -20.88
CA ARG A 212 20.09 -10.46 -21.43
C ARG A 212 18.89 -10.50 -20.50
N VAL A 213 17.70 -10.42 -21.09
CA VAL A 213 16.45 -10.64 -20.39
C VAL A 213 16.19 -12.14 -20.35
N GLU A 214 16.21 -12.72 -19.16
CA GLU A 214 15.94 -14.14 -18.95
C GLU A 214 14.57 -14.37 -18.28
N ALA A 215 13.87 -15.41 -18.72
CA ALA A 215 12.66 -15.86 -18.06
C ALA A 215 12.99 -16.38 -16.65
N ALA A 216 12.13 -16.06 -15.68
CA ALA A 216 12.31 -16.53 -14.32
C ALA A 216 12.11 -18.04 -14.23
N VAL A 217 12.88 -18.66 -13.33
CA VAL A 217 12.73 -20.08 -13.00
C VAL A 217 11.68 -20.22 -11.91
N LEU A 218 10.63 -20.96 -12.18
CA LEU A 218 9.61 -21.32 -11.21
C LEU A 218 10.21 -22.31 -10.21
N SER A 219 9.98 -22.09 -8.91
CA SER A 219 10.41 -23.04 -7.88
C SER A 219 9.68 -24.39 -8.02
N ASP A 220 10.37 -25.49 -7.76
CA ASP A 220 9.88 -26.86 -7.91
C ASP A 220 8.53 -27.10 -7.22
N ASP A 221 8.30 -26.50 -6.05
CA ASP A 221 7.05 -26.65 -5.30
C ASP A 221 5.85 -26.11 -6.09
N ILE A 222 6.02 -24.95 -6.74
CA ILE A 222 4.97 -24.32 -7.55
C ILE A 222 4.68 -25.18 -8.79
N VAL A 223 5.72 -25.74 -9.40
CA VAL A 223 5.56 -26.65 -10.54
C VAL A 223 4.84 -27.93 -10.09
N ARG A 224 5.27 -28.54 -9.00
CA ARG A 224 4.71 -29.79 -8.45
C ARG A 224 3.23 -29.63 -8.12
N TYR A 225 2.85 -28.56 -7.42
CA TYR A 225 1.47 -28.33 -7.00
C TYR A 225 0.48 -28.21 -8.17
N ARG A 226 0.92 -27.76 -9.35
CA ARG A 226 0.05 -27.72 -10.55
C ARG A 226 -0.44 -29.09 -10.99
N TYR A 227 0.29 -30.15 -10.65
CA TYR A 227 -0.02 -31.52 -11.08
C TYR A 227 -0.73 -32.35 -9.98
N VAL A 228 -0.88 -31.81 -8.78
CA VAL A 228 -1.59 -32.50 -7.68
C VAL A 228 -3.10 -32.34 -7.89
N LYS A 229 -3.73 -33.37 -8.45
CA LYS A 229 -5.20 -33.41 -8.67
C LYS A 229 -5.94 -34.37 -7.75
N LYS A 230 -5.23 -35.17 -6.95
CA LYS A 230 -5.81 -36.21 -6.11
C LYS A 230 -6.21 -35.64 -4.75
N LYS A 231 -7.33 -36.13 -4.21
CA LYS A 231 -7.76 -35.85 -2.83
C LYS A 231 -6.95 -36.70 -1.84
N GLY A 232 -6.68 -36.15 -0.67
CA GLY A 232 -6.06 -36.87 0.45
C GLY A 232 -7.11 -37.33 1.46
N TYR A 233 -6.84 -38.41 2.19
CA TYR A 233 -7.71 -38.87 3.28
C TYR A 233 -6.88 -39.08 4.54
N VAL A 234 -7.36 -38.55 5.66
CA VAL A 234 -6.71 -38.68 6.96
C VAL A 234 -7.74 -39.12 7.99
N ARG A 235 -7.36 -40.05 8.87
CA ARG A 235 -8.17 -40.45 10.01
C ARG A 235 -7.53 -39.92 11.29
N LEU A 236 -8.26 -39.08 12.01
CA LEU A 236 -7.89 -38.66 13.36
C LEU A 236 -8.51 -39.64 14.36
N ILE A 237 -7.66 -40.28 15.14
CA ILE A 237 -8.07 -41.17 16.24
C ILE A 237 -8.12 -40.30 17.50
N THR A 238 -9.30 -40.14 18.08
CA THR A 238 -9.49 -39.34 19.30
C THR A 238 -10.08 -40.21 20.40
N SER A 239 -9.99 -39.75 21.66
CA SER A 239 -10.57 -40.43 22.82
C SER A 239 -12.08 -40.61 22.74
N HIS A 240 -12.78 -39.76 21.97
CA HIS A 240 -14.24 -39.78 21.82
C HIS A 240 -14.71 -40.40 20.50
N GLY A 241 -13.79 -40.93 19.68
CA GLY A 241 -14.10 -41.59 18.41
C GLY A 241 -13.18 -41.22 17.26
N ASN A 242 -13.39 -41.87 16.12
CA ASN A 242 -12.58 -41.66 14.93
C ASN A 242 -13.24 -40.63 14.01
N LEU A 243 -12.47 -39.66 13.52
CA LEU A 243 -12.90 -38.66 12.55
C LEU A 243 -12.18 -38.91 11.23
N ASN A 244 -12.91 -39.14 10.15
CA ASN A 244 -12.35 -39.25 8.80
C ASN A 244 -12.45 -37.89 8.11
N LEU A 245 -11.32 -37.37 7.65
CA LEU A 245 -11.20 -36.08 6.97
C LEU A 245 -10.78 -36.29 5.52
N GLU A 246 -11.40 -35.55 4.62
CA GLU A 246 -10.98 -35.43 3.22
C GLU A 246 -10.22 -34.11 3.03
N LEU A 247 -9.02 -34.20 2.46
CA LEU A 247 -8.17 -33.07 2.15
C LEU A 247 -8.27 -32.73 0.66
N HIS A 248 -8.69 -31.50 0.38
CA HIS A 248 -8.76 -30.96 -0.98
C HIS A 248 -7.40 -30.44 -1.45
N CYS A 249 -6.48 -31.36 -1.76
CA CYS A 249 -5.13 -31.04 -2.24
C CYS A 249 -5.10 -30.37 -3.63
N ASP A 250 -6.19 -30.46 -4.39
CA ASP A 250 -6.41 -29.76 -5.66
C ASP A 250 -6.58 -28.24 -5.48
N LEU A 251 -7.25 -27.82 -4.40
CA LEU A 251 -7.50 -26.41 -4.11
C LEU A 251 -6.37 -25.80 -3.28
N VAL A 252 -5.89 -26.54 -2.27
CA VAL A 252 -4.92 -26.02 -1.29
C VAL A 252 -3.75 -27.01 -1.08
N PRO A 253 -2.94 -27.29 -2.12
CA PRO A 253 -1.92 -28.34 -2.09
C PRO A 253 -0.85 -28.10 -1.03
N LYS A 254 -0.37 -26.86 -0.88
CA LYS A 254 0.68 -26.49 0.09
C LYS A 254 0.27 -26.76 1.53
N THR A 255 -0.95 -26.38 1.90
CA THR A 255 -1.48 -26.59 3.25
C THR A 255 -1.71 -28.08 3.51
N CYS A 256 -2.22 -28.81 2.51
CA CYS A 256 -2.43 -30.24 2.63
C CYS A 256 -1.11 -31.00 2.80
N GLU A 257 -0.07 -30.67 2.02
CA GLU A 257 1.26 -31.28 2.16
C GLU A 257 1.84 -31.00 3.55
N ASN A 258 1.79 -29.75 4.01
CA ASN A 258 2.29 -29.41 5.35
C ASN A 258 1.54 -30.17 6.45
N PHE A 259 0.21 -30.27 6.32
CA PHE A 259 -0.61 -31.02 7.28
C PHE A 259 -0.24 -32.52 7.29
N ILE A 260 -0.15 -33.15 6.13
CA ILE A 260 0.23 -34.57 6.01
C ILE A 260 1.62 -34.81 6.59
N ARG A 261 2.59 -33.94 6.26
CA ARG A 261 3.96 -34.05 6.77
C ARG A 261 4.03 -33.94 8.29
N LEU A 262 3.23 -33.05 8.89
CA LEU A 262 3.11 -32.93 10.35
C LEU A 262 2.43 -34.15 10.97
N CYS A 263 1.45 -34.75 10.29
CA CYS A 263 0.86 -36.02 10.73
C CYS A 263 1.88 -37.17 10.68
N GLU A 264 2.67 -37.27 9.61
CA GLU A 264 3.73 -38.29 9.47
C GLU A 264 4.82 -38.13 10.53
N SER A 265 5.18 -36.90 10.88
CA SER A 265 6.13 -36.64 11.97
C SER A 265 5.54 -36.83 13.37
N GLY A 266 4.26 -37.23 13.48
CA GLY A 266 3.59 -37.43 14.76
C GLY A 266 3.30 -36.16 15.55
N TYR A 267 3.35 -34.98 14.91
CA TYR A 267 3.26 -33.67 15.58
C TYR A 267 1.91 -33.44 16.30
N TYR A 268 0.85 -34.11 15.84
CA TYR A 268 -0.49 -34.00 16.43
C TYR A 268 -0.83 -35.11 17.43
N ASN A 269 0.10 -36.04 17.68
CA ASN A 269 -0.12 -37.10 18.66
C ASN A 269 -0.16 -36.48 20.07
N ASP A 270 -1.09 -36.96 20.89
CA ASP A 270 -1.32 -36.49 22.27
C ASP A 270 -1.62 -34.97 22.39
N THR A 271 -2.13 -34.36 21.32
CA THR A 271 -2.57 -32.96 21.35
C THR A 271 -4.01 -32.81 21.82
N GLU A 272 -4.25 -31.83 22.69
CA GLU A 272 -5.57 -31.54 23.24
C GLU A 272 -6.34 -30.48 22.43
N PHE A 273 -7.67 -30.60 22.43
CA PHE A 273 -8.54 -29.55 21.88
C PHE A 273 -8.80 -28.47 22.94
N HIS A 274 -7.95 -27.43 22.98
CA HIS A 274 -8.05 -26.37 23.98
C HIS A 274 -9.28 -25.46 23.87
N ARG A 275 -9.96 -25.41 22.72
CA ARG A 275 -11.13 -24.55 22.54
C ARG A 275 -12.20 -25.22 21.69
N LEU A 276 -13.42 -25.25 22.23
CA LEU A 276 -14.61 -25.77 21.58
C LEU A 276 -15.74 -24.75 21.71
N ILE A 277 -16.21 -24.23 20.57
CA ILE A 277 -17.38 -23.35 20.50
C ILE A 277 -18.51 -24.11 19.81
N LYS A 278 -19.60 -24.35 20.55
CA LYS A 278 -20.79 -25.04 20.03
C LYS A 278 -21.31 -24.31 18.79
N HIS A 279 -21.61 -25.09 17.74
CA HIS A 279 -22.11 -24.60 16.45
C HIS A 279 -21.14 -23.70 15.65
N PHE A 280 -19.84 -23.70 15.97
CA PHE A 280 -18.87 -22.90 15.24
C PHE A 280 -17.59 -23.66 14.88
N ILE A 281 -16.67 -23.79 15.83
CA ILE A 281 -15.36 -24.40 15.55
C ILE A 281 -14.77 -25.07 16.79
N VAL A 282 -13.99 -26.12 16.54
CA VAL A 282 -13.06 -26.74 17.49
C VAL A 282 -11.65 -26.41 17.03
N SER A 283 -10.81 -25.96 17.95
CA SER A 283 -9.39 -25.64 17.67
C SER A 283 -8.50 -26.29 18.71
N SER A 284 -7.48 -27.01 18.22
CA SER A 284 -6.32 -27.41 19.03
C SER A 284 -5.24 -26.32 18.94
N SER A 285 -4.48 -26.17 20.00
CA SER A 285 -3.24 -25.39 20.04
C SER A 285 -2.19 -26.31 20.63
N ILE A 286 -0.93 -26.09 20.30
CA ILE A 286 0.15 -26.93 20.83
C ILE A 286 0.90 -26.06 21.82
N ASN A 287 0.63 -26.28 23.10
CA ASN A 287 1.46 -25.76 24.18
C ASN A 287 2.68 -26.68 24.27
N ASN A 288 3.77 -26.28 23.62
CA ASN A 288 5.06 -26.95 23.77
C ASN A 288 5.48 -26.79 25.24
N SER A 289 5.30 -27.86 26.02
CA SER A 289 5.69 -27.95 27.43
C SER A 289 7.05 -28.62 27.53
#